data_AF-A0A0N4ZCD3-F1
#
_entry.id   AF-A0A0N4ZCD3-F1
#
_cell.length_a   1.000
_cell.length_b   1.000
_cell.length_c   1.000
_cell.angle_alpha   90.00
_cell.angle_beta   90.00
_cell.angle_gamma   90.00
#
_symmetry.space_group_name_H-M   'P 1'
#
loop_
_entity.id
_entity.type
_entity.pdbx_description
1 polymer ?
#
loop_
_entity_poly.entity_id
_entity_poly.type
_entity_poly.pdbx_seq_one_letter_code
_entity_poly.pdbx_strand_id
1 'polypeptide(L)'
;MYLLFFFLTCIIVVTCDVVEIEIFKIESRRERLVRVGKWEEYMQELNNSTESYYNNKKIIFQHVNDYNDLEYLGNITVGTPGQMFNVVLDTGSANLWVVDKSCGTQKNRNAACKGKSKFDSKKSKTYKRMKGKFHITYGIGYAKGFLGQDTVTFLGVKKSKLKLKRITFGQATSISQDDANDPIDGILGLGFQSLAEKKIVPPMTVAVKRNLLKKPVFTVYLKQMGGNAYGPIGGKFTYGAVNQDNCGPVIGYQKLSSASYWQFKMQQISVKNKVYIGGFSAIADTGTSLLGASPTIANGLANAIGAQYVPQYGVYMVKCDVKFNGLNLKLLKMNLRIREKHMVVPFAGKFCVFNIQPFESFGYGPTFILGDPLHRSYCVIYDIGRKRIGFARPKK
;
A
#
# COMPACT_ATOMS: atom_id res chain seq x y z
N MET A 1 22.09 -58.50 25.74
CA MET A 1 20.99 -57.54 25.94
C MET A 1 21.29 -56.29 25.12
N TYR A 2 20.86 -56.23 23.86
CA TYR A 2 21.12 -55.10 22.96
C TYR A 2 19.97 -54.09 23.08
N LEU A 3 20.26 -52.92 23.64
CA LEU A 3 19.29 -51.82 23.73
C LEU A 3 19.39 -50.97 22.45
N LEU A 4 18.44 -51.16 21.52
CA LEU A 4 18.31 -50.31 20.33
C LEU A 4 17.61 -49.00 20.72
N PHE A 5 18.35 -47.89 20.73
CA PHE A 5 17.76 -46.55 20.87
C PHE A 5 17.16 -46.11 19.53
N PHE A 6 15.82 -46.12 19.42
CA PHE A 6 15.12 -45.45 18.33
C PHE A 6 15.12 -43.92 18.57
N PHE A 7 15.98 -43.19 17.87
CA PHE A 7 15.87 -41.73 17.77
C PHE A 7 14.66 -41.40 16.89
N LEU A 8 13.55 -41.02 17.52
CA LEU A 8 12.37 -40.49 16.84
C LEU A 8 12.71 -39.07 16.33
N THR A 9 13.21 -38.95 15.11
CA THR A 9 13.38 -37.64 14.46
C THR A 9 12.00 -37.06 14.18
N CYS A 10 11.60 -36.07 14.97
CA CYS A 10 10.38 -35.31 14.78
C CYS A 10 10.52 -34.45 13.51
N ILE A 11 10.07 -34.97 12.37
CA ILE A 11 10.01 -34.22 11.11
C ILE A 11 8.91 -33.19 11.27
N ILE A 12 9.29 -31.94 11.56
CA ILE A 12 8.37 -30.81 11.47
C ILE A 12 8.10 -30.59 9.98
N VAL A 13 6.98 -31.12 9.50
CA VAL A 13 6.45 -30.81 8.17
C VAL A 13 6.07 -29.33 8.17
N VAL A 14 6.94 -28.47 7.65
CA VAL A 14 6.59 -27.08 7.36
C VAL A 14 5.74 -27.11 6.10
N THR A 15 4.41 -27.05 6.25
CA THR A 15 3.51 -26.89 5.11
C THR A 15 3.74 -25.50 4.51
N CYS A 16 4.17 -25.46 3.24
CA CYS A 16 4.19 -24.21 2.48
C CYS A 16 2.75 -23.85 2.12
N ASP A 17 2.14 -22.96 2.89
CA ASP A 17 0.73 -22.63 2.76
C ASP A 17 0.48 -21.47 1.80
N VAL A 18 -0.70 -21.50 1.18
CA VAL A 18 -1.31 -20.34 0.53
C VAL A 18 -2.19 -19.66 1.57
N VAL A 19 -2.01 -18.35 1.75
CA VAL A 19 -2.75 -17.58 2.75
C VAL A 19 -3.44 -16.43 2.04
N GLU A 20 -4.76 -16.38 2.14
CA GLU A 20 -5.55 -15.27 1.61
C GLU A 20 -6.05 -14.39 2.74
N ILE A 21 -5.69 -13.12 2.72
CA ILE A 21 -6.20 -12.11 3.63
C ILE A 21 -7.30 -11.33 2.90
N GLU A 22 -8.45 -11.16 3.54
CA GLU A 22 -9.46 -10.21 3.11
C GLU A 22 -9.09 -8.81 3.61
N ILE A 23 -9.22 -7.83 2.72
CA ILE A 23 -9.02 -6.42 3.06
C ILE A 23 -10.36 -5.72 3.09
N PHE A 24 -10.47 -4.67 3.90
CA PHE A 24 -11.70 -3.93 4.13
C PHE A 24 -11.64 -2.57 3.46
N LYS A 25 -12.73 -2.25 2.74
CA LYS A 25 -13.20 -0.92 2.30
C LYS A 25 -13.42 0.08 3.44
N ILE A 26 -12.59 1.09 3.69
CA ILE A 26 -12.96 2.23 4.55
C ILE A 26 -13.31 3.49 3.74
N GLU A 27 -14.09 4.40 4.34
CA GLU A 27 -14.26 5.76 3.81
C GLU A 27 -12.94 6.51 3.91
N SER A 28 -12.50 7.10 2.80
CA SER A 28 -11.28 7.90 2.79
C SER A 28 -11.43 9.19 3.59
N ARG A 29 -10.30 9.76 4.03
CA ARG A 29 -10.29 11.07 4.68
C ARG A 29 -10.85 12.14 3.75
N ARG A 30 -10.48 12.13 2.46
CA ARG A 30 -10.97 13.10 1.47
C ARG A 30 -12.49 13.02 1.32
N GLU A 31 -13.05 11.84 1.07
CA GLU A 31 -14.51 11.66 0.96
C GLU A 31 -15.22 12.20 2.21
N ARG A 32 -14.71 11.85 3.40
CA ARG A 32 -15.27 12.29 4.67
C ARG A 32 -15.20 13.81 4.85
N LEU A 33 -14.03 14.42 4.65
CA LEU A 33 -13.81 15.85 4.87
C LEU A 33 -14.51 16.72 3.83
N VAL A 34 -14.60 16.27 2.57
CA VAL A 34 -15.40 16.93 1.53
C VAL A 34 -16.87 16.91 1.92
N ARG A 35 -17.38 15.74 2.35
CA ARG A 35 -18.78 15.57 2.78
C ARG A 35 -19.17 16.48 3.95
N VAL A 36 -18.28 16.71 4.90
CA VAL A 36 -18.53 17.61 6.05
C VAL A 36 -18.06 19.05 5.84
N GLY A 37 -17.59 19.40 4.63
CA GLY A 37 -17.17 20.76 4.29
C GLY A 37 -15.86 21.23 4.95
N LYS A 38 -15.00 20.31 5.42
CA LYS A 38 -13.75 20.60 6.14
C LYS A 38 -12.47 20.33 5.35
N TRP A 39 -12.60 19.92 4.09
CA TRP A 39 -11.44 19.58 3.25
C TRP A 39 -10.54 20.79 2.99
N GLU A 40 -11.10 21.98 2.79
CA GLU A 40 -10.33 23.19 2.52
C GLU A 40 -9.50 23.65 3.72
N GLU A 41 -10.10 23.67 4.92
CA GLU A 41 -9.42 23.93 6.19
C GLU A 41 -8.22 22.98 6.35
N TYR A 42 -8.45 21.69 6.11
CA TYR A 42 -7.41 20.67 6.15
C TYR A 42 -6.27 20.96 5.14
N MET A 43 -6.59 21.27 3.87
CA MET A 43 -5.57 21.57 2.86
C MET A 43 -4.75 22.84 3.18
N GLN A 44 -5.35 23.84 3.83
CA GLN A 44 -4.63 25.04 4.27
C GLN A 44 -3.63 24.72 5.41
N GLU A 45 -4.05 23.92 6.41
CA GLU A 45 -3.14 23.41 7.44
C GLU A 45 -2.00 22.59 6.84
N LEU A 46 -2.30 21.80 5.79
CA LEU A 46 -1.31 21.01 5.07
C LEU A 46 -0.25 21.86 4.36
N ASN A 47 -0.65 22.89 3.62
CA ASN A 47 0.31 23.74 2.91
C ASN A 47 1.26 24.45 3.88
N ASN A 48 0.74 24.94 5.00
CA ASN A 48 1.52 25.64 6.03
C ASN A 48 2.51 24.72 6.76
N SER A 49 2.14 23.46 7.00
CA SER A 49 3.01 22.47 7.65
C SER A 49 4.08 21.91 6.71
N THR A 50 3.78 21.82 5.42
CA THR A 50 4.66 21.31 4.38
C THR A 50 5.85 22.26 4.11
N GLU A 51 5.63 23.58 4.07
CA GLU A 51 6.71 24.58 3.92
C GLU A 51 7.73 24.56 5.08
N SER A 52 7.27 24.29 6.31
CA SER A 52 8.13 24.20 7.50
C SER A 52 9.00 22.93 7.50
N TYR A 53 8.53 21.84 6.90
CA TYR A 53 9.16 20.52 6.99
C TYR A 53 10.32 20.31 6.01
N TYR A 54 10.22 20.86 4.79
CA TYR A 54 11.26 20.70 3.75
C TYR A 54 12.62 21.30 4.14
N ASN A 55 12.65 22.26 5.07
CA ASN A 55 13.87 22.96 5.46
C ASN A 55 14.73 22.21 6.50
N ASN A 56 14.28 21.10 7.09
CA ASN A 56 14.95 20.51 8.25
C ASN A 56 14.94 18.97 8.29
N LYS A 57 15.88 18.31 7.57
CA LYS A 57 16.66 17.08 7.97
C LYS A 57 16.90 16.06 6.83
N LYS A 58 17.97 15.26 6.97
CA LYS A 58 18.18 13.95 6.31
C LYS A 58 17.10 12.95 6.75
N ILE A 59 15.96 12.95 6.08
CA ILE A 59 14.84 12.03 6.31
C ILE A 59 14.66 11.17 5.07
N ILE A 60 14.35 9.88 5.24
CA ILE A 60 13.93 9.04 4.12
C ILE A 60 12.46 9.37 3.86
N PHE A 61 12.22 10.18 2.84
CA PHE A 61 10.88 10.45 2.36
C PHE A 61 10.40 9.30 1.48
N GLN A 62 9.23 8.75 1.80
CA GLN A 62 8.51 7.90 0.86
C GLN A 62 7.55 8.80 0.08
N HIS A 63 8.07 9.41 -1.00
CA HIS A 63 7.40 10.40 -1.84
C HIS A 63 6.17 9.88 -2.61
N VAL A 64 5.81 8.62 -2.42
CA VAL A 64 4.91 7.88 -3.32
C VAL A 64 3.46 7.84 -2.80
N ASN A 65 3.26 8.29 -1.56
CA ASN A 65 2.06 7.97 -0.82
C ASN A 65 1.19 9.23 -0.65
N ASP A 66 -0.01 9.22 -1.25
CA ASP A 66 -1.09 10.14 -0.89
C ASP A 66 -2.07 9.37 -0.01
N TYR A 67 -1.90 9.50 1.30
CA TYR A 67 -2.69 8.75 2.26
C TYR A 67 -4.04 9.37 2.60
N ASN A 68 -4.37 10.53 2.02
CA ASN A 68 -5.68 11.14 2.21
C ASN A 68 -6.82 10.27 1.67
N ASP A 69 -6.46 9.33 0.79
CA ASP A 69 -7.35 8.42 0.12
C ASP A 69 -7.12 6.95 0.52
N LEU A 70 -6.51 6.67 1.68
CA LEU A 70 -6.33 5.30 2.15
C LEU A 70 -7.67 4.60 2.36
N GLU A 71 -7.91 3.57 1.55
CA GLU A 71 -9.20 2.90 1.50
C GLU A 71 -9.13 1.42 1.93
N TYR A 72 -7.96 0.77 1.92
CA TYR A 72 -7.87 -0.68 2.09
C TYR A 72 -7.00 -1.09 3.28
N LEU A 73 -7.62 -1.72 4.27
CA LEU A 73 -6.93 -2.22 5.46
C LEU A 73 -6.93 -3.74 5.52
N GLY A 74 -5.83 -4.32 5.99
CA GLY A 74 -5.69 -5.73 6.30
C GLY A 74 -5.42 -5.98 7.78
N ASN A 75 -5.84 -7.13 8.29
CA ASN A 75 -5.64 -7.49 9.69
C ASN A 75 -4.38 -8.34 9.86
N ILE A 76 -3.54 -7.93 10.81
CA ILE A 76 -2.38 -8.71 11.25
C ILE A 76 -2.40 -8.86 12.77
N THR A 77 -1.58 -9.78 13.28
CA THR A 77 -1.25 -9.80 14.71
C THR A 77 0.25 -9.68 14.94
N VAL A 78 0.63 -9.04 16.04
CA VAL A 78 2.01 -8.93 16.50
C VAL A 78 2.10 -9.46 17.93
N GLY A 79 3.08 -10.33 18.20
CA GLY A 79 3.32 -10.92 19.51
C GLY A 79 2.85 -12.35 19.70
N THR A 80 3.13 -12.91 20.89
CA THR A 80 2.65 -14.22 21.34
C THR A 80 2.14 -14.15 22.80
N PRO A 81 0.82 -14.23 23.08
CA PRO A 81 -0.28 -14.30 22.11
C PRO A 81 -0.34 -13.08 21.20
N GLY A 82 -0.93 -13.24 20.01
CA GLY A 82 -0.99 -12.19 19.00
C GLY A 82 -1.94 -11.04 19.41
N GLN A 83 -1.45 -9.82 19.30
CA GLN A 83 -2.22 -8.58 19.49
C GLN A 83 -2.64 -8.06 18.11
N MET A 84 -3.91 -7.72 17.92
CA MET A 84 -4.49 -7.40 16.60
C MET A 84 -4.27 -5.95 16.20
N PHE A 85 -4.02 -5.72 14.91
CA PHE A 85 -3.85 -4.39 14.32
C PHE A 85 -4.47 -4.34 12.92
N ASN A 86 -5.10 -3.21 12.61
CA ASN A 86 -5.54 -2.87 11.26
C ASN A 86 -4.41 -2.08 10.57
N VAL A 87 -3.88 -2.60 9.47
CA VAL A 87 -2.73 -1.99 8.79
C VAL A 87 -3.01 -1.73 7.32
N VAL A 88 -2.39 -0.69 6.79
CA VAL A 88 -2.27 -0.49 5.34
C VAL A 88 -1.33 -1.55 4.78
N LEU A 89 -1.76 -2.25 3.73
CA LEU A 89 -0.92 -3.16 2.96
C LEU A 89 -0.30 -2.39 1.80
N ASP A 90 0.92 -1.91 1.99
CA ASP A 90 1.50 -0.87 1.15
C ASP A 90 2.70 -1.39 0.34
N THR A 91 2.57 -1.47 -0.98
CA THR A 91 3.67 -1.89 -1.87
C THR A 91 4.66 -0.77 -2.22
N GLY A 92 4.35 0.48 -1.91
CA GLY A 92 5.20 1.67 -2.03
C GLY A 92 6.17 1.83 -0.86
N SER A 93 5.90 1.20 0.29
CA SER A 93 6.78 1.18 1.47
C SER A 93 7.35 -0.20 1.78
N ALA A 94 8.34 -0.26 2.68
CA ALA A 94 9.05 -1.50 3.00
C ALA A 94 9.13 -1.83 4.50
N ASN A 95 8.89 -0.86 5.39
CA ASN A 95 8.92 -1.11 6.83
C ASN A 95 7.56 -1.57 7.33
N LEU A 96 7.56 -2.42 8.36
CA LEU A 96 6.39 -2.64 9.21
C LEU A 96 6.51 -1.73 10.44
N TRP A 97 5.45 -1.03 10.80
CA TRP A 97 5.31 -0.39 12.10
C TRP A 97 3.88 -0.48 12.62
N VAL A 98 3.72 -0.46 13.95
CA VAL A 98 2.43 -0.38 14.65
C VAL A 98 2.53 0.60 15.81
N VAL A 99 1.40 1.14 16.26
CA VAL A 99 1.36 2.03 17.44
C VAL A 99 1.80 1.28 18.71
N ASP A 100 2.70 1.89 19.48
CA ASP A 100 3.20 1.35 20.75
C ASP A 100 2.30 1.77 21.93
N LYS A 101 2.20 0.93 22.96
CA LYS A 101 1.43 1.24 24.18
C LYS A 101 1.85 2.54 24.87
N SER A 102 3.10 2.96 24.73
CA SER A 102 3.57 4.24 25.29
C SER A 102 3.05 5.48 24.55
N CYS A 103 2.48 5.34 23.35
CA CYS A 103 1.96 6.46 22.59
C CYS A 103 0.66 7.02 23.22
N GLY A 104 0.58 8.34 23.38
CA GLY A 104 -0.55 9.01 24.02
C GLY A 104 -0.61 8.82 25.55
N THR A 105 0.47 8.36 26.19
CA THR A 105 0.57 8.29 27.66
C THR A 105 0.96 9.64 28.25
N GLN A 106 0.90 9.80 29.58
CA GLN A 106 1.35 11.05 30.23
C GLN A 106 2.79 11.44 29.87
N LYS A 107 3.66 10.43 29.65
CA LYS A 107 5.07 10.62 29.23
C LYS A 107 5.21 10.98 27.75
N ASN A 108 4.17 10.75 26.95
CA ASN A 108 4.17 11.02 25.52
C ASN A 108 2.76 11.44 25.07
N ARG A 109 2.49 12.75 25.15
CA ARG A 109 1.16 13.37 24.97
C ARG A 109 0.72 13.49 23.51
N ASN A 110 1.08 12.53 22.65
CA ASN A 110 0.62 12.49 21.26
C ASN A 110 -0.86 12.08 21.20
N ALA A 111 -1.76 13.07 21.10
CA ALA A 111 -3.22 12.87 21.08
C ALA A 111 -3.69 11.98 19.93
N ALA A 112 -2.94 11.94 18.82
CA ALA A 112 -3.22 11.09 17.66
C ALA A 112 -3.30 9.58 17.96
N CYS A 113 -2.67 9.14 19.05
CA CYS A 113 -2.74 7.74 19.48
C CYS A 113 -3.99 7.40 20.31
N LYS A 114 -4.93 8.32 20.50
CA LYS A 114 -6.21 8.04 21.13
C LYS A 114 -7.03 7.12 20.20
N GLY A 115 -7.66 6.09 20.77
CA GLY A 115 -8.52 5.16 20.01
C GLY A 115 -7.79 4.09 19.18
N LYS A 116 -6.47 4.17 19.02
CA LYS A 116 -5.66 3.20 18.28
C LYS A 116 -5.47 1.89 19.04
N SER A 117 -5.36 0.77 18.31
CA SER A 117 -4.80 -0.48 18.84
C SER A 117 -3.32 -0.27 19.15
N LYS A 118 -2.86 -0.70 20.34
CA LYS A 118 -1.48 -0.45 20.78
C LYS A 118 -0.76 -1.73 21.17
N PHE A 119 0.47 -1.87 20.69
CA PHE A 119 1.34 -2.99 21.02
C PHE A 119 1.88 -2.88 22.44
N ASP A 120 1.53 -3.87 23.26
CA ASP A 120 2.04 -4.06 24.60
C ASP A 120 3.13 -5.15 24.59
N SER A 121 4.39 -4.72 24.55
CA SER A 121 5.54 -5.62 24.59
C SER A 121 5.56 -6.54 25.81
N LYS A 122 4.97 -6.14 26.95
CA LYS A 122 4.91 -6.96 28.17
C LYS A 122 3.93 -8.14 28.04
N LYS A 123 2.99 -8.07 27.10
CA LYS A 123 2.01 -9.14 26.84
C LYS A 123 2.51 -10.18 25.84
N SER A 124 3.70 -10.00 25.26
CA SER A 124 4.26 -10.93 24.27
C SER A 124 5.44 -11.70 24.81
N LYS A 125 5.33 -13.03 24.83
CA LYS A 125 6.39 -13.96 25.24
C LYS A 125 7.54 -14.06 24.23
N THR A 126 7.32 -13.64 22.99
CA THR A 126 8.32 -13.71 21.90
C THR A 126 8.97 -12.37 21.59
N TYR A 127 8.61 -11.32 22.32
CA TYR A 127 9.12 -9.99 22.11
C TYR A 127 10.60 -9.88 22.50
N LYS A 128 11.37 -9.19 21.65
CA LYS A 128 12.72 -8.74 21.94
C LYS A 128 12.85 -7.27 21.58
N ARG A 129 13.31 -6.46 22.54
CA ARG A 129 13.67 -5.06 22.28
C ARG A 129 14.90 -5.02 21.36
N MET A 130 14.83 -4.21 20.30
CA MET A 130 15.96 -3.98 19.40
C MET A 130 16.61 -2.63 19.70
N LYS A 131 17.91 -2.51 19.42
CA LYS A 131 18.60 -1.22 19.44
C LYS A 131 18.15 -0.39 18.23
N GLY A 132 18.08 0.92 18.41
CA GLY A 132 17.79 1.86 17.34
C GLY A 132 16.41 2.51 17.41
N LYS A 133 16.34 3.70 16.82
CA LYS A 133 15.11 4.46 16.58
C LYS A 133 14.67 4.25 15.13
N PHE A 134 13.39 4.46 14.87
CA PHE A 134 12.85 4.58 13.53
C PHE A 134 12.07 5.88 13.42
N HIS A 135 12.09 6.46 12.23
CA HIS A 135 11.33 7.63 11.83
C HIS A 135 11.04 7.50 10.34
N ILE A 136 9.76 7.32 10.01
CA ILE A 136 9.32 7.27 8.62
C ILE A 136 8.35 8.42 8.38
N THR A 137 8.50 9.04 7.21
CA THR A 137 7.62 10.09 6.71
C THR A 137 6.98 9.62 5.42
N TYR A 138 5.68 9.87 5.31
CA TYR A 138 4.86 9.50 4.17
C TYR A 138 3.89 10.64 3.86
N GLY A 139 3.88 11.15 2.63
CA GLY A 139 3.14 12.38 2.33
C GLY A 139 3.49 13.46 3.36
N ILE A 140 2.49 13.95 4.10
CA ILE A 140 2.65 14.91 5.20
C ILE A 140 2.69 14.26 6.61
N GLY A 141 2.41 12.95 6.69
CA GLY A 141 2.35 12.20 7.93
C GLY A 141 3.70 11.62 8.34
N TYR A 142 3.80 11.21 9.60
CA TYR A 142 4.97 10.50 10.10
C TYR A 142 4.61 9.46 11.17
N ALA A 143 5.49 8.48 11.32
CA ALA A 143 5.52 7.60 12.47
C ALA A 143 6.96 7.54 13.01
N LYS A 144 7.12 7.80 14.31
CA LYS A 144 8.44 7.74 14.96
C LYS A 144 8.42 7.00 16.29
N GLY A 145 9.53 6.34 16.59
CA GLY A 145 9.69 5.61 17.84
C GLY A 145 10.95 4.77 17.86
N PHE A 146 10.82 3.51 18.26
CA PHE A 146 11.94 2.59 18.42
C PHE A 146 11.68 1.24 17.76
N LEU A 147 12.74 0.45 17.59
CA LEU A 147 12.64 -0.86 16.97
C LEU A 147 12.31 -1.96 17.99
N GLY A 148 11.41 -2.86 17.59
CA GLY A 148 11.13 -4.12 18.25
C GLY A 148 11.36 -5.29 17.31
N GLN A 149 11.47 -6.49 17.88
CA GLN A 149 11.41 -7.72 17.13
C GLN A 149 10.40 -8.65 17.80
N ASP A 150 9.48 -9.19 17.01
CA ASP A 150 8.50 -10.15 17.51
C ASP A 150 7.98 -11.06 16.38
N THR A 151 7.02 -11.92 16.71
CA THR A 151 6.26 -12.71 15.75
C THR A 151 5.16 -11.86 15.14
N VAL A 152 5.08 -11.85 13.81
CA VAL A 152 3.99 -11.23 13.05
C VAL A 152 3.21 -12.34 12.37
N THR A 153 1.88 -12.34 12.49
CA THR A 153 1.03 -13.34 11.83
C THR A 153 0.01 -12.65 10.96
N PHE A 154 -0.01 -13.04 9.69
CA PHE A 154 -1.04 -12.64 8.74
C PHE A 154 -2.22 -13.59 8.91
N LEU A 155 -3.38 -13.04 9.25
CA LEU A 155 -4.58 -13.82 9.51
C LEU A 155 -5.33 -14.00 8.20
N GLY A 156 -5.31 -15.23 7.67
CA GLY A 156 -6.03 -15.55 6.46
C GLY A 156 -7.43 -16.09 6.72
N VAL A 157 -8.23 -16.14 5.67
CA VAL A 157 -9.55 -16.78 5.66
C VAL A 157 -9.42 -18.29 5.93
N LYS A 158 -10.54 -18.93 6.32
CA LYS A 158 -10.60 -20.38 6.58
C LYS A 158 -9.55 -20.89 7.58
N LYS A 159 -9.21 -20.06 8.58
CA LYS A 159 -8.19 -20.34 9.62
C LYS A 159 -6.76 -20.51 9.08
N SER A 160 -6.49 -20.12 7.82
CA SER A 160 -5.12 -20.07 7.29
C SER A 160 -4.31 -18.96 7.95
N LYS A 161 -3.00 -19.14 8.08
CA LYS A 161 -2.13 -18.15 8.71
C LYS A 161 -0.71 -18.21 8.16
N LEU A 162 -0.12 -17.05 7.88
CA LEU A 162 1.30 -16.94 7.57
C LEU A 162 2.01 -16.37 8.80
N LYS A 163 2.72 -17.24 9.54
CA LYS A 163 3.40 -16.88 10.78
C LYS A 163 4.88 -16.58 10.54
N LEU A 164 5.26 -15.32 10.71
CA LEU A 164 6.61 -14.81 10.52
C LEU A 164 7.26 -14.54 11.88
N LYS A 165 8.17 -15.42 12.32
CA LYS A 165 8.90 -15.25 13.59
C LYS A 165 10.02 -14.20 13.45
N ARG A 166 10.42 -13.54 14.54
CA ARG A 166 11.61 -12.64 14.57
C ARG A 166 11.59 -11.57 13.47
N ILE A 167 10.44 -10.92 13.27
CA ILE A 167 10.30 -9.79 12.37
C ILE A 167 10.62 -8.52 13.14
N THR A 168 11.54 -7.72 12.61
CA THR A 168 11.85 -6.40 13.15
C THR A 168 10.84 -5.38 12.63
N PHE A 169 10.28 -4.57 13.51
CA PHE A 169 9.25 -3.57 13.20
C PHE A 169 9.41 -2.31 14.05
N GLY A 170 8.82 -1.21 13.60
CA GLY A 170 8.72 0.03 14.35
C GLY A 170 7.60 -0.01 15.40
N GLN A 171 7.92 0.37 16.63
CA GLN A 171 6.96 0.63 17.71
C GLN A 171 6.77 2.14 17.81
N ALA A 172 5.71 2.64 17.16
CA ALA A 172 5.45 4.07 17.01
C ALA A 172 5.01 4.66 18.34
N THR A 173 5.87 5.51 18.90
CA THR A 173 5.57 6.26 20.12
C THR A 173 4.88 7.58 19.82
N SER A 174 4.88 8.01 18.56
CA SER A 174 4.22 9.23 18.11
C SER A 174 3.92 9.07 16.62
N ILE A 175 2.69 9.43 16.25
CA ILE A 175 2.21 9.47 14.87
C ILE A 175 1.68 10.88 14.55
N SER A 176 1.49 11.18 13.26
CA SER A 176 0.90 12.44 12.80
C SER A 176 -0.48 12.67 13.37
N GLN A 177 -0.83 13.93 13.61
CA GLN A 177 -2.18 14.30 14.05
C GLN A 177 -3.24 13.95 12.99
N ASP A 178 -2.84 13.98 11.73
CA ASP A 178 -3.66 13.53 10.60
C ASP A 178 -4.16 12.10 10.75
N ASP A 179 -3.34 11.22 11.33
CA ASP A 179 -3.70 9.82 11.54
C ASP A 179 -4.67 9.65 12.73
N ALA A 180 -4.90 10.66 13.56
CA ALA A 180 -5.72 10.55 14.77
C ALA A 180 -7.12 10.01 14.50
N ASN A 181 -7.73 10.45 13.40
CA ASN A 181 -9.10 10.13 13.02
C ASN A 181 -9.19 9.06 11.93
N ASP A 182 -8.07 8.41 11.62
CA ASP A 182 -8.00 7.31 10.68
C ASP A 182 -8.13 5.96 11.43
N PRO A 183 -8.82 4.93 10.93
CA PRO A 183 -8.84 3.61 11.57
C PRO A 183 -7.50 2.82 11.51
N ILE A 184 -6.45 3.35 10.89
CA ILE A 184 -5.15 2.69 10.78
C ILE A 184 -4.38 2.62 12.11
N ASP A 185 -3.88 1.44 12.44
CA ASP A 185 -2.99 1.20 13.59
C ASP A 185 -1.51 1.03 13.18
N GLY A 186 -1.21 0.99 11.89
CA GLY A 186 0.13 0.79 11.35
C GLY A 186 0.19 0.63 9.84
N ILE A 187 1.40 0.47 9.32
CA ILE A 187 1.64 0.15 7.90
C ILE A 187 2.46 -1.12 7.83
N LEU A 188 2.07 -2.03 6.94
CA LEU A 188 2.83 -3.20 6.54
C LEU A 188 3.39 -2.97 5.14
N GLY A 189 4.66 -2.58 5.07
CA GLY A 189 5.37 -2.44 3.81
C GLY A 189 5.62 -3.78 3.10
N LEU A 190 5.29 -3.81 1.81
CA LEU A 190 5.38 -4.95 0.88
C LEU A 190 6.37 -4.69 -0.27
N GLY A 191 7.10 -3.58 -0.21
CA GLY A 191 8.22 -3.24 -1.09
C GLY A 191 9.54 -3.92 -0.70
N PHE A 192 10.64 -3.43 -1.28
CA PHE A 192 11.96 -4.04 -1.12
C PHE A 192 12.81 -3.37 -0.04
N GLN A 193 13.75 -4.13 0.53
CA GLN A 193 14.63 -3.69 1.63
C GLN A 193 15.42 -2.40 1.32
N SER A 194 15.69 -2.09 0.06
CA SER A 194 16.38 -0.86 -0.31
C SER A 194 15.61 0.41 0.07
N LEU A 195 14.28 0.36 0.11
CA LEU A 195 13.41 1.45 0.57
C LEU A 195 13.30 1.52 2.09
N ALA A 196 13.60 0.41 2.77
CA ALA A 196 13.37 0.32 4.19
C ALA A 196 14.31 1.26 4.95
N GLU A 197 13.74 2.06 5.85
CA GLU A 197 14.50 2.82 6.83
C GLU A 197 15.39 1.85 7.61
N LYS A 198 16.66 2.24 7.83
CA LYS A 198 17.70 1.40 8.47
C LYS A 198 17.94 0.05 7.79
N LYS A 199 17.53 -0.12 6.52
CA LYS A 199 17.64 -1.37 5.75
C LYS A 199 17.04 -2.57 6.50
N ILE A 200 15.97 -2.34 7.25
CA ILE A 200 15.22 -3.42 7.92
C ILE A 200 14.66 -4.37 6.86
N VAL A 201 14.83 -5.67 7.06
CA VAL A 201 14.34 -6.68 6.11
C VAL A 201 12.80 -6.71 6.15
N PRO A 202 12.10 -6.46 5.02
CA PRO A 202 10.64 -6.46 4.99
C PRO A 202 10.04 -7.84 5.27
N PRO A 203 8.83 -7.93 5.85
CA PRO A 203 8.22 -9.21 6.23
C PRO A 203 8.12 -10.23 5.08
N MET A 204 7.75 -9.77 3.89
CA MET A 204 7.65 -10.65 2.71
C MET A 204 9.00 -11.14 2.20
N THR A 205 10.06 -10.35 2.35
CA THR A 205 11.43 -10.82 2.07
C THR A 205 11.83 -11.93 3.04
N VAL A 206 11.43 -11.82 4.31
CA VAL A 206 11.65 -12.90 5.31
C VAL A 206 10.85 -14.15 4.96
N ALA A 207 9.59 -14.01 4.54
CA ALA A 207 8.74 -15.13 4.14
C ALA A 207 9.36 -15.94 3.00
N VAL A 208 9.86 -15.26 1.96
CA VAL A 208 10.53 -15.88 0.81
C VAL A 208 11.84 -16.52 1.23
N LYS A 209 12.71 -15.81 1.96
CA LYS A 209 14.03 -16.34 2.39
C LYS A 209 13.92 -17.58 3.28
N ARG A 210 12.79 -17.75 3.98
CA ARG A 210 12.53 -18.89 4.88
C ARG A 210 11.61 -19.95 4.27
N ASN A 211 11.32 -19.88 2.97
CA ASN A 211 10.47 -20.83 2.25
C ASN A 211 9.09 -21.03 2.92
N LEU A 212 8.50 -19.95 3.46
CA LEU A 212 7.21 -20.01 4.16
C LEU A 212 6.01 -19.92 3.21
N LEU A 213 6.25 -19.80 1.91
CA LEU A 213 5.24 -19.61 0.88
C LEU A 213 5.36 -20.72 -0.17
N LYS A 214 4.22 -21.24 -0.64
CA LYS A 214 4.20 -22.24 -1.73
C LYS A 214 4.87 -21.74 -3.01
N LYS A 215 4.69 -20.46 -3.34
CA LYS A 215 5.42 -19.74 -4.39
C LYS A 215 5.90 -18.40 -3.82
N PRO A 216 7.06 -17.87 -4.25
CA PRO A 216 7.58 -16.59 -3.75
C PRO A 216 6.86 -15.38 -4.38
N VAL A 217 5.52 -15.40 -4.33
CA VAL A 217 4.64 -14.40 -4.95
C VAL A 217 3.53 -13.99 -3.98
N PHE A 218 2.98 -12.80 -4.17
CA PHE A 218 1.65 -12.47 -3.68
C PHE A 218 0.82 -11.82 -4.78
N THR A 219 -0.50 -11.91 -4.68
CA THR A 219 -1.44 -11.34 -5.65
C THR A 219 -2.40 -10.40 -4.95
N VAL A 220 -2.62 -9.24 -5.54
CA VAL A 220 -3.59 -8.25 -5.08
C VAL A 220 -4.77 -8.22 -6.02
N TYR A 221 -5.95 -8.41 -5.46
CA TYR A 221 -7.24 -8.22 -6.12
C TYR A 221 -8.03 -7.18 -5.33
N LEU A 222 -8.33 -6.04 -5.94
CA LEU A 222 -9.30 -5.10 -5.36
C LEU A 222 -10.66 -5.35 -5.98
N LYS A 223 -11.66 -5.53 -5.11
CA LYS A 223 -13.05 -5.74 -5.55
C LYS A 223 -13.54 -4.47 -6.21
N GLN A 224 -14.28 -4.63 -7.30
CA GLN A 224 -15.00 -3.51 -7.91
C GLN A 224 -16.14 -3.11 -6.97
N MET A 225 -16.03 -1.94 -6.36
CA MET A 225 -17.07 -1.36 -5.51
C MET A 225 -17.50 -0.02 -6.12
N GLY A 226 -18.80 0.29 -6.05
CA GLY A 226 -19.30 1.63 -6.40
C GLY A 226 -18.71 2.68 -5.46
N GLY A 227 -18.62 3.94 -5.89
CA GLY A 227 -17.91 5.02 -5.16
C GLY A 227 -18.21 5.06 -3.66
N ASN A 228 -19.48 4.90 -3.27
CA ASN A 228 -19.93 4.99 -1.87
C ASN A 228 -20.15 3.62 -1.19
N ALA A 229 -19.74 2.52 -1.82
CA ALA A 229 -19.92 1.18 -1.27
C ALA A 229 -18.76 0.87 -0.30
N TYR A 230 -18.97 1.19 0.97
CA TYR A 230 -18.15 0.70 2.08
C TYR A 230 -18.68 -0.67 2.50
N GLY A 231 -17.80 -1.58 2.91
CA GLY A 231 -18.25 -2.93 3.21
C GLY A 231 -17.16 -3.88 3.67
N PRO A 232 -17.56 -5.07 4.15
CA PRO A 232 -16.70 -5.97 4.89
C PRO A 232 -15.59 -6.61 4.04
N ILE A 233 -15.62 -6.54 2.70
CA ILE A 233 -14.57 -7.10 1.85
C ILE A 233 -14.36 -6.20 0.63
N GLY A 234 -13.31 -5.38 0.68
CA GLY A 234 -12.83 -4.50 -0.40
C GLY A 234 -11.87 -5.20 -1.38
N GLY A 235 -11.41 -6.40 -1.07
CA GLY A 235 -10.49 -7.15 -1.94
C GLY A 235 -9.80 -8.30 -1.20
N LYS A 236 -8.74 -8.83 -1.81
CA LYS A 236 -7.91 -9.89 -1.24
C LYS A 236 -6.43 -9.74 -1.57
N PHE A 237 -5.60 -10.11 -0.61
CA PHE A 237 -4.17 -10.35 -0.79
C PHE A 237 -3.91 -11.86 -0.63
N THR A 238 -3.48 -12.52 -1.70
CA THR A 238 -3.16 -13.96 -1.70
C THR A 238 -1.65 -14.13 -1.69
N TYR A 239 -1.10 -14.61 -0.58
CA TYR A 239 0.32 -14.91 -0.40
C TYR A 239 0.59 -16.37 -0.76
N GLY A 240 1.65 -16.62 -1.53
CA GLY A 240 2.05 -17.98 -1.90
C GLY A 240 1.45 -18.50 -3.21
N ALA A 241 0.54 -17.76 -3.85
CA ALA A 241 -0.10 -18.16 -5.10
C ALA A 241 -0.64 -16.98 -5.92
N VAL A 242 -1.01 -17.29 -7.17
CA VAL A 242 -1.93 -16.46 -7.95
C VAL A 242 -3.35 -16.74 -7.47
N ASN A 243 -4.15 -15.72 -7.19
CA ASN A 243 -5.53 -15.89 -6.74
C ASN A 243 -6.40 -16.41 -7.89
N GLN A 244 -6.57 -17.73 -7.99
CA GLN A 244 -7.35 -18.34 -9.07
C GLN A 244 -8.86 -18.12 -8.91
N ASP A 245 -9.33 -17.79 -7.70
CA ASP A 245 -10.75 -17.57 -7.42
C ASP A 245 -11.25 -16.27 -8.04
N ASN A 246 -10.43 -15.21 -7.99
CA ASN A 246 -10.79 -13.86 -8.41
C ASN A 246 -10.09 -13.42 -9.70
N CYS A 247 -9.01 -14.07 -10.11
CA CYS A 247 -8.23 -13.68 -11.28
C CYS A 247 -8.38 -14.67 -12.43
N GLY A 248 -8.53 -14.15 -13.64
CA GLY A 248 -8.51 -14.92 -14.88
C GLY A 248 -7.09 -15.31 -15.30
N PRO A 249 -6.90 -15.74 -16.56
CA PRO A 249 -5.59 -16.05 -17.10
C PRO A 249 -4.62 -14.85 -16.98
N VAL A 250 -3.35 -15.15 -16.73
CA VAL A 250 -2.30 -14.13 -16.65
C VAL A 250 -2.02 -13.61 -18.07
N ILE A 251 -2.18 -12.30 -18.27
CA ILE A 251 -1.92 -11.60 -19.52
C ILE A 251 -0.43 -11.68 -19.86
N GLY A 252 0.42 -11.48 -18.84
CA GLY A 252 1.86 -11.58 -18.99
C GLY A 252 2.60 -11.13 -17.74
N TYR A 253 3.92 -11.29 -17.79
CA TYR A 253 4.85 -10.79 -16.79
C TYR A 253 5.87 -9.85 -17.41
N GLN A 254 6.35 -8.91 -16.60
CA GLN A 254 7.45 -8.01 -16.95
C GLN A 254 8.47 -7.96 -15.81
N LYS A 255 9.75 -8.09 -16.16
CA LYS A 255 10.85 -7.93 -15.18
C LYS A 255 10.82 -6.52 -14.59
N LEU A 256 11.13 -6.42 -13.29
CA LEU A 256 11.30 -5.13 -12.66
C LEU A 256 12.53 -4.43 -13.25
N SER A 257 12.39 -3.12 -13.52
CA SER A 257 13.52 -2.29 -13.96
C SER A 257 14.42 -1.88 -12.80
N SER A 258 13.87 -1.82 -11.59
CA SER A 258 14.60 -1.73 -10.34
C SER A 258 13.81 -2.48 -9.27
N ALA A 259 14.48 -3.34 -8.49
CA ALA A 259 13.89 -3.99 -7.32
C ALA A 259 14.07 -3.12 -6.06
N SER A 260 13.88 -1.81 -6.22
CA SER A 260 13.72 -0.86 -5.12
C SER A 260 12.25 -0.67 -4.80
N TYR A 261 11.47 -0.30 -5.79
CA TYR A 261 10.01 -0.38 -5.80
C TYR A 261 9.57 -1.58 -6.64
N TRP A 262 8.26 -1.80 -6.75
CA TRP A 262 7.66 -2.64 -7.79
C TRP A 262 7.66 -1.91 -9.15
N GLN A 263 8.86 -1.48 -9.55
CA GLN A 263 9.10 -0.62 -10.70
C GLN A 263 9.29 -1.43 -11.99
N PHE A 264 8.61 -1.01 -13.05
CA PHE A 264 8.74 -1.59 -14.39
C PHE A 264 8.78 -0.49 -15.46
N LYS A 265 9.14 -0.86 -16.69
CA LYS A 265 9.22 0.08 -17.82
C LYS A 265 7.88 0.19 -18.53
N MET A 266 7.47 1.42 -18.84
CA MET A 266 6.31 1.74 -19.65
C MET A 266 6.75 2.59 -20.83
N GLN A 267 6.33 2.25 -22.04
CA GLN A 267 6.72 2.91 -23.28
C GLN A 267 5.79 4.07 -23.65
N GLN A 268 4.52 3.98 -23.25
CA GLN A 268 3.52 4.96 -23.64
C GLN A 268 2.36 4.96 -22.66
N ILE A 269 1.78 6.14 -22.47
CA ILE A 269 0.49 6.37 -21.82
C ILE A 269 -0.38 7.21 -22.74
N SER A 270 -1.68 6.91 -22.82
CA SER A 270 -2.59 7.68 -23.67
C SER A 270 -4.03 7.64 -23.21
N VAL A 271 -4.75 8.73 -23.48
CA VAL A 271 -6.19 8.87 -23.29
C VAL A 271 -6.76 9.63 -24.48
N LYS A 272 -7.85 9.12 -25.08
CA LYS A 272 -8.36 9.60 -26.38
C LYS A 272 -7.23 9.76 -27.42
N ASN A 273 -7.05 10.97 -27.96
CA ASN A 273 -6.02 11.34 -28.92
C ASN A 273 -4.73 11.87 -28.27
N LYS A 274 -4.69 12.06 -26.95
CA LYS A 274 -3.49 12.53 -26.26
C LYS A 274 -2.59 11.35 -25.94
N VAL A 275 -1.38 11.38 -26.49
CA VAL A 275 -0.39 10.30 -26.37
C VAL A 275 0.91 10.88 -25.86
N TYR A 276 1.50 10.22 -24.86
CA TYR A 276 2.86 10.47 -24.39
C TYR A 276 3.68 9.20 -24.58
N ILE A 277 4.75 9.29 -25.36
CA ILE A 277 5.69 8.20 -25.62
C ILE A 277 6.99 8.53 -24.90
N GLY A 278 7.56 7.55 -24.22
CA GLY A 278 8.82 7.71 -23.50
C GLY A 278 9.29 6.42 -22.85
N GLY A 279 10.56 6.36 -22.47
CA GLY A 279 11.14 5.23 -21.72
C GLY A 279 10.83 5.28 -20.22
N PHE A 280 9.56 5.50 -19.88
CA PHE A 280 9.12 5.80 -18.52
C PHE A 280 9.38 4.66 -17.53
N SER A 281 9.61 5.02 -16.28
CA SER A 281 9.56 4.09 -15.15
C SER A 281 8.22 4.27 -14.43
N ALA A 282 7.48 3.19 -14.22
CA ALA A 282 6.23 3.19 -13.47
C ALA A 282 6.35 2.21 -12.30
N ILE A 283 5.67 2.49 -11.19
CA ILE A 283 5.52 1.54 -10.09
C ILE A 283 4.05 1.15 -9.95
N ALA A 284 3.78 -0.07 -9.50
CA ALA A 284 2.45 -0.46 -9.02
C ALA A 284 2.41 -0.27 -7.51
N ASP A 285 1.52 0.58 -7.03
CA ASP A 285 1.42 0.93 -5.63
C ASP A 285 0.01 0.78 -5.05
N THR A 286 -0.17 -0.08 -4.05
CA THR A 286 -1.41 -0.21 -3.26
C THR A 286 -1.54 0.83 -2.14
N GLY A 287 -0.47 1.57 -1.83
CA GLY A 287 -0.48 2.69 -0.89
C GLY A 287 -0.94 4.01 -1.50
N THR A 288 -1.18 4.06 -2.82
CA THR A 288 -1.60 5.25 -3.55
C THR A 288 -2.98 5.05 -4.18
N SER A 289 -3.89 5.98 -3.95
CA SER A 289 -5.28 5.84 -4.40
C SER A 289 -5.56 6.46 -5.76
N LEU A 290 -4.69 7.36 -6.22
CA LEU A 290 -4.76 7.98 -7.54
C LEU A 290 -3.59 7.55 -8.42
N LEU A 291 -3.70 7.78 -9.73
CA LEU A 291 -2.54 7.67 -10.61
C LEU A 291 -1.66 8.91 -10.47
N GLY A 292 -0.37 8.75 -10.13
CA GLY A 292 0.60 9.84 -10.13
C GLY A 292 1.30 9.98 -11.47
N ALA A 293 1.38 11.20 -11.99
CA ALA A 293 2.17 11.55 -13.18
C ALA A 293 2.72 12.99 -13.08
N SER A 294 3.81 13.30 -13.80
CA SER A 294 4.32 14.68 -13.87
C SER A 294 3.22 15.68 -14.20
N PRO A 295 3.23 16.92 -13.65
CA PRO A 295 2.19 17.91 -13.90
C PRO A 295 1.85 18.10 -15.39
N THR A 296 2.85 18.12 -16.28
CA THR A 296 2.65 18.22 -17.74
C THR A 296 1.80 17.07 -18.30
N ILE A 297 2.13 15.84 -17.93
CA ILE A 297 1.41 14.65 -18.40
C ILE A 297 0.01 14.60 -17.77
N ALA A 298 -0.10 14.81 -16.46
CA ALA A 298 -1.37 14.81 -15.74
C ALA A 298 -2.35 15.84 -16.34
N ASN A 299 -1.92 17.09 -16.49
CA ASN A 299 -2.70 18.16 -17.11
C ASN A 299 -3.11 17.82 -18.54
N GLY A 300 -2.18 17.32 -19.37
CA GLY A 300 -2.52 17.01 -20.76
C GLY A 300 -3.50 15.84 -20.91
N LEU A 301 -3.41 14.81 -20.05
CA LEU A 301 -4.38 13.71 -20.03
C LEU A 301 -5.75 14.19 -19.51
N ALA A 302 -5.78 15.02 -18.46
CA ALA A 302 -6.99 15.62 -17.93
C ALA A 302 -7.72 16.48 -18.97
N ASN A 303 -6.98 17.40 -19.62
CA ASN A 303 -7.52 18.29 -20.66
C ASN A 303 -8.12 17.51 -21.84
N ALA A 304 -7.52 16.37 -22.22
CA ALA A 304 -8.02 15.54 -23.32
C ALA A 304 -9.45 14.99 -23.06
N ILE A 305 -9.85 14.83 -21.81
CA ILE A 305 -11.21 14.42 -21.43
C ILE A 305 -12.07 15.58 -20.94
N GLY A 306 -11.56 16.81 -20.97
CA GLY A 306 -12.26 17.99 -20.45
C GLY A 306 -12.27 18.09 -18.92
N ALA A 307 -11.37 17.37 -18.25
CA ALA A 307 -11.20 17.49 -16.80
C ALA A 307 -10.34 18.71 -16.46
N GLN A 308 -10.68 19.39 -15.37
CA GLN A 308 -9.98 20.58 -14.88
C GLN A 308 -9.49 20.35 -13.46
N TYR A 309 -8.29 20.82 -13.14
CA TYR A 309 -7.76 20.76 -11.78
C TYR A 309 -8.54 21.72 -10.89
N VAL A 310 -9.05 21.24 -9.77
CA VAL A 310 -9.74 22.06 -8.77
C VAL A 310 -8.83 22.14 -7.53
N PRO A 311 -8.05 23.23 -7.38
CA PRO A 311 -7.06 23.37 -6.30
C PRO A 311 -7.67 23.16 -4.91
N GLN A 312 -8.90 23.64 -4.71
CA GLN A 312 -9.64 23.47 -3.45
C GLN A 312 -9.76 22.01 -3.04
N TYR A 313 -9.94 21.09 -3.99
CA TYR A 313 -10.08 19.66 -3.73
C TYR A 313 -8.80 18.86 -3.99
N GLY A 314 -7.77 19.47 -4.57
CA GLY A 314 -6.51 18.81 -4.92
C GLY A 314 -6.65 17.71 -5.96
N VAL A 315 -7.67 17.77 -6.83
CA VAL A 315 -8.01 16.72 -7.80
C VAL A 315 -8.49 17.30 -9.12
N TYR A 316 -8.40 16.53 -10.20
CA TYR A 316 -9.06 16.88 -11.46
C TYR A 316 -10.53 16.48 -11.42
N MET A 317 -11.42 17.38 -11.79
CA MET A 317 -12.86 17.15 -11.86
C MET A 317 -13.36 17.22 -13.30
N VAL A 318 -14.35 16.40 -13.62
CA VAL A 318 -15.00 16.30 -14.93
C VAL A 318 -16.48 16.00 -14.73
N LYS A 319 -17.33 16.25 -15.74
CA LYS A 319 -18.71 15.75 -15.70
C LYS A 319 -18.73 14.22 -15.71
N CYS A 320 -19.59 13.63 -14.88
CA CYS A 320 -19.69 12.18 -14.74
C CYS A 320 -20.16 11.44 -16.01
N ASP A 321 -20.77 12.15 -16.96
CA ASP A 321 -21.25 11.60 -18.23
C ASP A 321 -20.18 11.56 -19.33
N VAL A 322 -18.94 12.03 -19.04
CA VAL A 322 -17.81 12.00 -19.98
C VAL A 322 -17.60 10.60 -20.56
N LYS A 323 -17.40 10.52 -21.88
CA LYS A 323 -17.17 9.25 -22.59
C LYS A 323 -15.73 9.15 -23.08
N PHE A 324 -15.03 8.09 -22.69
CA PHE A 324 -13.72 7.74 -23.24
C PHE A 324 -13.35 6.27 -22.99
N ASN A 325 -12.48 5.70 -23.82
CA ASN A 325 -12.19 4.26 -23.75
C ASN A 325 -11.27 3.82 -22.60
N GLY A 326 -11.09 4.64 -21.56
CA GLY A 326 -10.13 4.43 -20.48
C GLY A 326 -8.73 4.94 -20.82
N LEU A 327 -7.79 4.63 -19.93
CA LEU A 327 -6.37 4.99 -20.04
C LEU A 327 -5.56 3.80 -20.54
N ASN A 328 -4.86 3.97 -21.66
CA ASN A 328 -4.03 2.92 -22.26
C ASN A 328 -2.57 3.06 -21.81
N LEU A 329 -1.98 1.95 -21.39
CA LEU A 329 -0.59 1.83 -20.97
C LEU A 329 0.10 0.80 -21.89
N LYS A 330 1.09 1.23 -22.67
CA LYS A 330 1.93 0.33 -23.47
C LYS A 330 3.14 -0.05 -22.64
N LEU A 331 3.26 -1.33 -22.29
CA LEU A 331 4.45 -1.86 -21.64
C LEU A 331 5.36 -2.55 -22.66
N LEU A 332 6.54 -3.02 -22.23
CA LEU A 332 7.51 -3.64 -23.14
C LEU A 332 6.97 -4.88 -23.88
N LYS A 333 6.12 -5.68 -23.23
CA LYS A 333 5.65 -6.98 -23.74
C LYS A 333 4.13 -7.12 -23.75
N MET A 334 3.39 -6.11 -23.30
CA MET A 334 1.94 -6.18 -23.18
C MET A 334 1.33 -4.79 -23.16
N ASN A 335 0.05 -4.73 -23.54
CA ASN A 335 -0.75 -3.52 -23.44
C ASN A 335 -1.77 -3.70 -22.32
N LEU A 336 -1.84 -2.72 -21.44
CA LEU A 336 -2.86 -2.64 -20.41
C LEU A 336 -3.79 -1.46 -20.69
N ARG A 337 -5.04 -1.61 -20.29
CA ARG A 337 -6.07 -0.58 -20.32
C ARG A 337 -6.79 -0.49 -18.98
N ILE A 338 -6.66 0.64 -18.30
CA ILE A 338 -7.44 0.98 -17.11
C ILE A 338 -8.78 1.51 -17.61
N ARG A 339 -9.88 0.86 -17.20
CA ARG A 339 -11.22 1.16 -17.75
C ARG A 339 -11.72 2.52 -17.25
N GLU A 340 -12.58 3.16 -18.04
CA GLU A 340 -13.24 4.45 -17.71
C GLU A 340 -13.75 4.50 -16.26
N LYS A 341 -14.51 3.48 -15.85
CA LYS A 341 -15.09 3.37 -14.50
C LYS A 341 -14.09 3.33 -13.33
N HIS A 342 -12.80 3.10 -13.60
CA HIS A 342 -11.73 3.15 -12.60
C HIS A 342 -10.92 4.45 -12.67
N MET A 343 -11.10 5.21 -13.74
CA MET A 343 -10.50 6.51 -13.94
C MET A 343 -11.44 7.65 -13.57
N VAL A 344 -12.76 7.46 -13.59
CA VAL A 344 -13.75 8.48 -13.23
C VAL A 344 -14.65 7.95 -12.12
N VAL A 345 -14.64 8.63 -10.97
CA VAL A 345 -15.36 8.22 -9.75
C VAL A 345 -16.29 9.35 -9.29
N PRO A 346 -17.54 9.05 -8.90
CA PRO A 346 -18.46 10.06 -8.37
C PRO A 346 -17.86 10.84 -7.21
N PHE A 347 -18.07 12.15 -7.21
CA PHE A 347 -17.58 13.04 -6.14
C PHE A 347 -18.72 13.89 -5.55
N ALA A 348 -19.32 14.77 -6.36
CA ALA A 348 -20.41 15.61 -5.91
C ALA A 348 -21.34 16.00 -7.09
N GLY A 349 -22.64 15.79 -6.92
CA GLY A 349 -23.64 16.13 -7.93
C GLY A 349 -23.36 15.46 -9.28
N LYS A 350 -23.20 16.26 -10.33
CA LYS A 350 -22.89 15.78 -11.70
C LYS A 350 -21.38 15.69 -11.98
N PHE A 351 -20.54 15.98 -10.98
CA PHE A 351 -19.09 16.00 -11.12
C PHE A 351 -18.44 14.76 -10.50
N CYS A 352 -17.44 14.27 -11.21
CA CYS A 352 -16.65 13.12 -10.88
C CYS A 352 -15.16 13.52 -10.81
N VAL A 353 -14.41 12.83 -9.96
CA VAL A 353 -12.94 12.93 -9.94
C VAL A 353 -12.38 12.10 -11.08
N PHE A 354 -11.45 12.68 -11.83
CA PHE A 354 -10.56 11.95 -12.72
C PHE A 354 -9.34 11.49 -11.91
N ASN A 355 -9.18 10.17 -11.73
CA ASN A 355 -8.22 9.53 -10.83
C ASN A 355 -6.77 9.61 -11.32
N ILE A 356 -6.29 10.83 -11.50
CA ILE A 356 -4.91 11.20 -11.75
C ILE A 356 -4.58 12.39 -10.86
N GLN A 357 -3.32 12.51 -10.46
CA GLN A 357 -2.82 13.66 -9.73
C GLN A 357 -1.44 14.06 -10.24
N PRO A 358 -1.11 15.37 -10.16
CA PRO A 358 0.25 15.81 -10.37
C PRO A 358 1.16 15.17 -9.33
N PHE A 359 2.28 14.64 -9.78
CA PHE A 359 3.29 14.01 -8.97
C PHE A 359 4.65 14.31 -9.58
N GLU A 360 5.56 14.85 -8.77
CA GLU A 360 6.95 15.03 -9.16
C GLU A 360 7.83 14.07 -8.37
N SER A 361 8.47 13.17 -9.10
CA SER A 361 9.58 12.42 -8.54
C SER A 361 10.86 13.23 -8.72
N PHE A 362 11.45 13.70 -7.63
CA PHE A 362 12.77 14.32 -7.67
C PHE A 362 13.86 13.29 -8.01
N GLY A 363 14.82 13.66 -8.86
CA GLY A 363 16.00 12.83 -9.19
C GLY A 363 15.66 11.55 -9.98
N TYR A 364 16.14 10.40 -9.51
CA TYR A 364 16.08 9.10 -10.20
C TYR A 364 14.83 8.25 -9.86
N GLY A 365 13.81 8.82 -9.21
CA GLY A 365 12.60 8.07 -8.84
C GLY A 365 11.64 7.82 -10.03
N PRO A 366 10.52 7.13 -9.79
CA PRO A 366 9.62 6.69 -10.86
C PRO A 366 8.90 7.87 -11.52
N THR A 367 8.64 7.78 -12.82
CA THR A 367 7.85 8.78 -13.56
C THR A 367 6.35 8.66 -13.28
N PHE A 368 5.88 7.45 -12.98
CA PHE A 368 4.48 7.16 -12.73
C PHE A 368 4.26 6.33 -11.47
N ILE A 369 3.18 6.64 -10.77
CA ILE A 369 2.65 5.83 -9.68
C ILE A 369 1.30 5.29 -10.15
N LEU A 370 1.18 3.97 -10.27
CA LEU A 370 -0.05 3.33 -10.70
C LEU A 370 -0.75 2.76 -9.47
N GLY A 371 -1.63 3.60 -8.92
CA GLY A 371 -2.41 3.35 -7.71
C GLY A 371 -3.60 2.41 -7.88
N ASP A 372 -4.62 2.63 -7.06
CA ASP A 372 -5.90 1.91 -7.10
C ASP A 372 -6.53 1.72 -8.50
N PRO A 373 -6.51 2.69 -9.44
CA PRO A 373 -7.10 2.49 -10.76
C PRO A 373 -6.53 1.26 -11.49
N LEU A 374 -5.23 1.01 -11.34
CA LEU A 374 -4.57 -0.18 -11.88
C LEU A 374 -5.04 -1.44 -11.16
N HIS A 375 -5.04 -1.43 -9.82
CA HIS A 375 -5.37 -2.57 -8.97
C HIS A 375 -6.87 -2.94 -8.99
N ARG A 376 -7.76 -2.00 -9.29
CA ARG A 376 -9.18 -2.26 -9.56
C ARG A 376 -9.41 -2.79 -10.98
N SER A 377 -8.52 -2.49 -11.92
CA SER A 377 -8.60 -2.95 -13.31
C SER A 377 -7.99 -4.33 -13.56
N TYR A 378 -7.03 -4.73 -12.72
CA TYR A 378 -6.23 -5.95 -12.86
C TYR A 378 -5.97 -6.58 -11.50
N CYS A 379 -5.97 -7.91 -11.46
CA CYS A 379 -5.19 -8.60 -10.46
C CYS A 379 -3.71 -8.37 -10.72
N VAL A 380 -3.01 -7.79 -9.74
CA VAL A 380 -1.58 -7.51 -9.84
C VAL A 380 -0.81 -8.59 -9.08
N ILE A 381 0.13 -9.23 -9.78
CA ILE A 381 0.92 -10.35 -9.27
C ILE A 381 2.34 -9.86 -9.01
N TYR A 382 2.74 -9.91 -7.75
CA TYR A 382 4.03 -9.47 -7.25
C TYR A 382 4.93 -10.68 -7.05
N ASP A 383 5.79 -10.97 -8.02
CA ASP A 383 6.69 -12.13 -8.01
C ASP A 383 8.06 -11.70 -7.46
N ILE A 384 8.22 -11.84 -6.14
CA ILE A 384 9.42 -11.48 -5.39
C ILE A 384 10.59 -12.38 -5.84
N GLY A 385 10.33 -13.68 -6.00
CA GLY A 385 11.37 -14.66 -6.33
C GLY A 385 12.03 -14.41 -7.67
N ARG A 386 11.25 -14.02 -8.69
CA ARG A 386 11.76 -13.72 -10.03
C ARG A 386 11.90 -12.23 -10.33
N LYS A 387 11.69 -11.35 -9.34
CA LYS A 387 11.75 -9.89 -9.45
C LYS A 387 10.99 -9.39 -10.70
N ARG A 388 9.71 -9.72 -10.78
CA ARG A 388 8.83 -9.35 -11.89
C ARG A 388 7.42 -9.05 -11.41
N ILE A 389 6.68 -8.28 -12.19
CA ILE A 389 5.27 -7.99 -11.97
C ILE A 389 4.44 -8.67 -13.06
N GLY A 390 3.24 -9.14 -12.72
CA GLY A 390 2.31 -9.76 -13.65
C GLY A 390 0.91 -9.18 -13.53
N PHE A 391 0.13 -9.33 -14.59
CA PHE A 391 -1.21 -8.78 -14.66
C PHE A 391 -2.19 -9.84 -15.16
N ALA A 392 -3.34 -9.95 -14.50
CA ALA A 392 -4.46 -10.78 -14.95
C ALA A 392 -5.75 -9.95 -14.90
N ARG A 393 -6.71 -10.24 -15.77
CA ARG A 393 -8.03 -9.63 -15.65
C ARG A 393 -8.75 -10.20 -14.42
N PRO A 394 -9.43 -9.39 -13.60
CA PRO A 394 -10.32 -9.92 -12.59
C PRO A 394 -11.48 -10.67 -13.27
N LYS A 395 -11.95 -11.75 -12.65
CA LYS A 395 -13.12 -12.53 -13.10
C LYS A 395 -14.44 -11.78 -12.88
N LYS A 396 -14.47 -10.89 -11.89
CA LYS A 396 -15.63 -10.09 -11.49
C LYS A 396 -15.26 -8.61 -11.48
#